data_AF-A0A7C5T7T2-F1
#
_entry.id   AF-A0A7C5T7T2-F1
#
_cell.length_a   1.000
_cell.length_b   1.000
_cell.length_c   1.000
_cell.angle_alpha   90.00
_cell.angle_beta   90.00
_cell.angle_gamma   90.00
#
_symmetry.space_group_name_H-M   'P 1'
#
loop_
_entity.id
_entity.type
_entity.pdbx_description
1 polymer ?
#
loop_
_entity_poly.entity_id
_entity_poly.type
_entity_poly.pdbx_seq_one_letter_code
_entity_poly.pdbx_strand_id
1 'polypeptide(L)'
;MMLEVAVQALSPTALGYVVASIAVVGALSVYGMLSVDRRWAAYVALVVEVVLAVLLAYTVNVVYALYAAPGFGSSMHDIVLGVSYQRVAAGILSAMLFMAALVAIGYYMELQGEKGHE
;
A
#
# COMPACT_ATOMS: atom_id res chain seq x y z
N MET A 1 -3.47 37.74 0.22
CA MET A 1 -3.65 36.94 -1.00
C MET A 1 -3.64 35.48 -0.57
N MET A 2 -4.79 34.79 -0.54
CA MET A 2 -4.80 33.34 -0.29
C MET A 2 -4.26 32.67 -1.55
N LEU A 3 -3.09 32.04 -1.44
CA LEU A 3 -2.57 31.17 -2.49
C LEU A 3 -3.36 29.87 -2.42
N GLU A 4 -4.16 29.60 -3.45
CA GLU A 4 -4.90 28.36 -3.58
C GLU A 4 -3.89 27.21 -3.73
N VAL A 5 -3.92 26.25 -2.80
CA VAL A 5 -3.01 25.09 -2.82
C VAL A 5 -3.53 24.10 -3.86
N ALA A 6 -3.19 24.33 -5.13
CA ALA A 6 -3.53 23.44 -6.23
C ALA A 6 -2.43 22.39 -6.43
N VAL A 7 -2.50 21.27 -5.69
CA VAL A 7 -1.68 20.09 -6.01
C VAL A 7 -2.42 19.30 -7.10
N GLN A 8 -1.82 19.17 -8.29
CA GLN A 8 -2.32 18.26 -9.33
C GLN A 8 -2.03 16.80 -8.93
N ALA A 9 -2.80 16.28 -7.99
CA ALA A 9 -2.74 14.90 -7.54
C ALA A 9 -4.09 14.20 -7.74
N LEU A 10 -4.05 12.86 -7.82
CA LEU A 10 -5.25 12.04 -7.72
C LEU A 10 -5.96 12.32 -6.38
N SER A 11 -7.29 12.32 -6.39
CA SER A 11 -8.05 12.47 -5.15
C SER A 11 -7.75 11.32 -4.17
N PRO A 12 -7.82 11.55 -2.85
CA PRO A 12 -7.57 10.49 -1.86
C PRO A 12 -8.44 9.25 -2.09
N THR A 13 -9.70 9.45 -2.47
CA THR A 13 -10.63 8.36 -2.78
C THR A 13 -10.19 7.54 -3.99
N ALA A 14 -9.75 8.19 -5.07
CA ALA A 14 -9.25 7.49 -6.24
C ALA A 14 -7.99 6.67 -5.92
N LEU A 15 -7.05 7.24 -5.15
CA LEU A 15 -5.89 6.50 -4.67
C LEU A 15 -6.28 5.31 -3.80
N GLY A 16 -7.24 5.49 -2.89
CA GLY A 16 -7.77 4.39 -2.07
C GLY A 16 -8.27 3.21 -2.91
N TYR A 17 -9.03 3.47 -3.98
CA TYR A 17 -9.49 2.41 -4.88
C TYR A 17 -8.36 1.74 -5.66
N VAL A 18 -7.37 2.51 -6.13
CA VAL A 18 -6.19 1.95 -6.82
C VAL A 18 -5.40 1.03 -5.89
N VAL A 19 -5.14 1.48 -4.67
CA VAL A 19 -4.43 0.69 -3.64
C VAL A 19 -5.19 -0.58 -3.31
N ALA A 20 -6.50 -0.49 -3.05
CA ALA A 20 -7.33 -1.64 -2.75
C ALA A 20 -7.33 -2.67 -3.90
N SER A 21 -7.43 -2.21 -5.15
CA SER A 21 -7.42 -3.07 -6.33
C SER A 21 -6.10 -3.84 -6.45
N ILE A 22 -4.97 -3.13 -6.29
CA ILE A 22 -3.63 -3.75 -6.34
C ILE A 22 -3.45 -4.73 -5.18
N ALA A 23 -3.84 -4.35 -3.97
CA ALA A 23 -3.71 -5.20 -2.79
C ALA A 23 -4.53 -6.50 -2.94
N VAL A 24 -5.78 -6.41 -3.38
CA VAL A 24 -6.67 -7.58 -3.54
C VAL A 24 -6.17 -8.50 -4.65
N VAL A 25 -5.90 -7.96 -5.84
CA VAL A 25 -5.42 -8.77 -6.98
C VAL A 25 -4.05 -9.38 -6.66
N GLY A 26 -3.16 -8.61 -6.03
CA GLY A 26 -1.85 -9.07 -5.59
C GLY A 26 -1.96 -10.20 -4.57
N ALA A 27 -2.80 -10.05 -3.55
CA ALA A 27 -3.02 -11.08 -2.53
C ALA A 27 -3.58 -12.38 -3.12
N LEU A 28 -4.59 -12.30 -4.00
CA LEU A 28 -5.13 -13.46 -4.69
C LEU A 28 -4.08 -14.16 -5.55
N SER A 29 -3.23 -13.38 -6.23
CA SER A 29 -2.15 -13.92 -7.06
C SER A 29 -1.10 -14.65 -6.23
N VAL A 30 -0.68 -14.06 -5.10
CA VAL A 30 0.28 -14.68 -4.17
C VAL A 30 -0.31 -15.95 -3.55
N TYR A 31 -1.55 -15.87 -3.06
CA TYR A 31 -2.23 -17.04 -2.49
C TYR A 31 -2.38 -18.17 -3.50
N GLY A 32 -2.75 -17.87 -4.75
CA GLY A 32 -2.79 -18.86 -5.82
C GLY A 32 -1.42 -19.49 -6.09
N MET A 33 -0.36 -18.68 -6.12
CA MET A 33 1.00 -19.18 -6.38
C MET A 33 1.57 -20.01 -5.22
N LEU A 34 1.14 -19.79 -3.97
CA LEU A 34 1.51 -20.63 -2.83
C LEU A 34 1.08 -22.09 -3.03
N SER A 35 0.03 -22.35 -3.81
CA SER A 35 -0.42 -23.72 -4.13
C SER A 35 0.39 -24.40 -5.24
N VAL A 36 1.18 -23.64 -6.01
CA VAL A 36 1.95 -24.14 -7.15
C VAL A 36 3.43 -24.25 -6.78
N ASP A 37 4.05 -23.13 -6.39
CA ASP A 37 5.46 -23.05 -6.01
C ASP A 37 5.71 -21.74 -5.23
N ARG A 38 6.29 -21.87 -4.03
CA ARG A 38 6.54 -20.74 -3.13
C ARG A 38 7.49 -19.70 -3.72
N ARG A 39 8.45 -20.11 -4.56
CA ARG A 39 9.45 -19.18 -5.12
C ARG A 39 8.75 -18.17 -6.00
N TRP A 40 7.80 -18.65 -6.80
CA TRP A 40 6.93 -17.81 -7.61
C TRP A 40 6.01 -16.95 -6.75
N ALA A 41 5.45 -17.48 -5.67
CA ALA A 41 4.66 -16.68 -4.73
C ALA A 41 5.47 -15.52 -4.12
N ALA A 42 6.72 -15.76 -3.74
CA ALA A 42 7.63 -14.73 -3.24
C ALA A 42 7.98 -13.68 -4.31
N TYR A 43 8.22 -14.10 -5.56
CA TYR A 43 8.45 -13.15 -6.66
C TYR A 43 7.22 -12.30 -6.98
N VAL A 44 6.04 -12.90 -7.01
CA VAL A 44 4.78 -12.16 -7.21
C VAL A 44 4.53 -11.19 -6.06
N ALA A 45 4.75 -11.62 -4.82
CA ALA A 45 4.65 -10.74 -3.65
C ALA A 45 5.62 -9.57 -3.76
N LEU A 46 6.88 -9.81 -4.13
CA LEU A 46 7.89 -8.76 -4.32
C LEU A 46 7.47 -7.75 -5.40
N VAL A 47 6.91 -8.22 -6.52
CA VAL A 47 6.41 -7.33 -7.57
C VAL A 47 5.27 -6.45 -7.06
N VAL A 48 4.31 -7.03 -6.34
CA VAL A 48 3.20 -6.28 -5.73
C VAL A 48 3.71 -5.27 -4.71
N GLU A 49 4.66 -5.66 -3.87
CA GLU A 49 5.31 -4.80 -2.89
C GLU A 49 6.03 -3.61 -3.54
N VAL A 50 6.73 -3.82 -4.65
CA VAL A 50 7.38 -2.73 -5.40
C VAL A 50 6.34 -1.75 -5.94
N VAL A 51 5.22 -2.24 -6.48
CA VAL A 51 4.12 -1.38 -6.96
C VAL A 51 3.50 -0.59 -5.80
N LEU A 52 3.24 -1.23 -4.67
CA LEU A 52 2.73 -0.57 -3.46
C LEU A 52 3.73 0.45 -2.91
N ALA A 53 5.02 0.16 -2.92
CA ALA A 53 6.07 1.07 -2.49
C ALA A 53 6.16 2.32 -3.38
N VAL A 54 6.00 2.16 -4.70
CA VAL A 54 5.93 3.31 -5.63
C VAL A 54 4.69 4.17 -5.33
N LEU A 55 3.53 3.55 -5.07
CA LEU A 55 2.33 4.28 -4.67
C LEU A 55 2.48 4.97 -3.31
N LEU A 56 3.18 4.33 -2.37
CA LEU A 56 3.48 4.92 -1.06
C LEU A 56 4.36 6.16 -1.23
N ALA A 57 5.44 6.06 -2.02
CA ALA A 57 6.34 7.17 -2.29
C ALA A 57 5.59 8.33 -2.96
N TYR A 58 4.73 8.04 -3.94
CA TYR A 58 3.86 9.03 -4.56
C TYR A 58 2.94 9.71 -3.53
N THR A 59 2.25 8.92 -2.69
CA THR A 59 1.29 9.44 -1.70
C THR A 59 1.99 10.28 -0.63
N VAL A 60 3.14 9.83 -0.13
CA VAL A 60 3.96 10.58 0.84
C VAL A 60 4.47 11.88 0.23
N ASN A 61 4.87 11.87 -1.04
CA ASN A 61 5.28 13.10 -1.74
C ASN A 61 4.11 14.11 -1.84
N VAL A 62 2.89 13.64 -2.12
CA VAL A 62 1.68 14.50 -2.10
C VAL A 62 1.44 15.08 -0.70
N VAL A 63 1.52 14.25 0.34
CA VAL A 63 1.40 14.69 1.73
C VAL A 63 2.43 15.77 2.03
N TYR A 64 3.70 15.55 1.70
CA TYR A 64 4.77 16.51 1.92
C TYR A 64 4.51 17.83 1.19
N ALA A 65 4.09 17.77 -0.08
CA ALA A 65 3.78 18.96 -0.87
C ALA A 65 2.61 19.77 -0.27
N LEU A 66 1.57 19.09 0.25
CA LEU A 66 0.45 19.76 0.92
C LEU A 66 0.91 20.48 2.19
N TYR A 67 1.64 19.79 3.07
CA TYR A 67 2.11 20.38 4.32
C TYR A 67 3.21 21.44 4.15
N ALA A 68 3.93 21.45 3.03
CA ALA A 68 4.91 22.47 2.69
C ALA A 68 4.29 23.72 2.05
N ALA A 69 3.03 23.67 1.61
CA ALA A 69 2.39 24.78 0.92
C ALA A 69 2.04 25.95 1.87
N PRO A 70 2.41 27.19 1.53
CA PRO A 70 2.07 28.36 2.35
C PRO A 70 0.55 28.52 2.49
N GLY A 71 0.04 28.56 3.73
CA GLY A 71 -1.38 28.74 4.01
C GLY A 71 -2.18 27.43 4.14
N PHE A 72 -1.56 26.26 3.90
CA PHE A 72 -2.21 24.98 4.14
C PHE A 72 -2.47 24.76 5.64
N GLY A 73 -3.68 24.28 5.96
CA GLY A 73 -4.12 24.08 7.35
C GLY A 73 -4.78 25.31 7.97
N SER A 74 -4.97 26.39 7.20
CA SER A 74 -5.73 27.57 7.64
C SER A 74 -7.25 27.35 7.60
N SER A 75 -7.72 26.34 6.86
CA SER A 75 -9.12 25.95 6.79
C SER A 75 -9.35 24.50 7.27
N MET A 76 -10.56 24.19 7.73
CA MET A 76 -10.93 22.82 8.12
C MET A 76 -10.89 21.85 6.93
N HIS A 77 -11.11 22.35 5.71
CA HIS A 77 -11.04 21.56 4.49
C HIS A 77 -9.63 21.03 4.23
N ASP A 78 -8.61 21.85 4.43
CA ASP A 78 -7.20 21.46 4.24
C ASP A 78 -6.78 20.37 5.22
N ILE A 79 -7.23 20.48 6.48
CA ILE A 79 -6.96 19.47 7.51
C ILE A 79 -7.58 18.12 7.10
N VAL A 80 -8.84 18.13 6.67
CA VAL A 80 -9.54 16.92 6.20
C VAL A 80 -8.82 16.31 5.00
N LEU A 81 -8.35 17.13 4.06
CA LEU A 81 -7.62 16.67 2.89
C LEU A 81 -6.29 16.01 3.28
N GLY A 82 -5.50 16.65 4.13
CA GLY A 82 -4.22 16.12 4.62
C GLY A 82 -4.38 14.79 5.36
N VAL A 83 -5.35 14.71 6.27
CA VAL A 83 -5.69 13.47 7.00
C VAL A 83 -6.15 12.37 6.04
N SER A 84 -6.89 12.72 5.00
CA SER A 84 -7.36 11.75 4.00
C SER A 84 -6.19 11.09 3.24
N TYR A 85 -5.20 11.87 2.80
CA TYR A 85 -3.99 11.31 2.18
C TYR A 85 -3.15 10.47 3.16
N GLN A 86 -3.06 10.89 4.43
CA GLN A 86 -2.37 10.10 5.45
C GLN A 86 -3.04 8.74 5.69
N ARG A 87 -4.38 8.68 5.67
CA ARG A 87 -5.14 7.41 5.76
C ARG A 87 -4.86 6.50 4.56
N VAL A 88 -4.76 7.06 3.36
CA VAL A 88 -4.37 6.29 2.17
C VAL A 88 -2.97 5.71 2.34
N ALA A 89 -2.00 6.52 2.79
CA ALA A 89 -0.63 6.04 3.05
C ALA A 89 -0.59 4.90 4.09
N ALA A 90 -1.36 5.03 5.18
CA ALA A 90 -1.51 3.98 6.18
C ALA A 90 -2.14 2.71 5.59
N GLY A 91 -3.14 2.85 4.70
CA GLY A 91 -3.73 1.74 3.97
C GLY A 91 -2.74 1.00 3.06
N ILE A 92 -1.86 1.75 2.38
CA ILE A 92 -0.79 1.15 1.56
C ILE A 92 0.17 0.35 2.45
N LEU A 93 0.65 0.94 3.55
CA LEU A 93 1.52 0.23 4.50
C LEU A 93 0.87 -1.04 5.06
N SER A 94 -0.42 -0.97 5.38
CA SER A 94 -1.17 -2.15 5.85
C SER A 94 -1.26 -3.23 4.77
N ALA A 95 -1.43 -2.85 3.50
CA ALA A 95 -1.44 -3.79 2.38
C ALA A 95 -0.08 -4.47 2.18
N MET A 96 1.01 -3.71 2.27
CA MET A 96 2.38 -4.24 2.23
C MET A 96 2.61 -5.26 3.36
N LEU A 97 2.32 -4.88 4.61
CA LEU A 97 2.44 -5.79 5.75
C LEU A 97 1.60 -7.06 5.59
N PHE A 98 0.41 -6.95 5.00
CA PHE A 98 -0.43 -8.10 4.71
C PHE A 98 0.20 -9.04 3.67
N MET A 99 0.79 -8.49 2.59
CA MET A 99 1.50 -9.28 1.58
C MET A 99 2.70 -10.02 2.18
N ALA A 100 3.50 -9.32 3.00
CA ALA A 100 4.61 -9.93 3.73
C ALA A 100 4.14 -11.05 4.67
N ALA A 101 3.02 -10.85 5.37
CA ALA A 101 2.43 -11.87 6.25
C ALA A 101 1.98 -13.12 5.47
N LEU A 102 1.36 -12.97 4.29
CA LEU A 102 0.95 -14.10 3.46
C LEU A 102 2.14 -14.99 3.05
N VAL A 103 3.24 -14.37 2.62
CA VAL A 103 4.46 -15.11 2.26
C VAL A 103 5.07 -15.80 3.48
N ALA A 104 5.12 -15.11 4.62
CA ALA A 104 5.65 -15.67 5.87
C ALA A 104 4.83 -16.88 6.37
N ILE A 105 3.50 -16.81 6.30
CA ILE A 105 2.61 -17.92 6.65
C ILE A 105 2.86 -19.11 5.71
N GLY A 106 2.93 -18.86 4.39
CA GLY A 106 3.23 -19.91 3.41
C GLY A 106 4.54 -20.62 3.71
N TYR A 107 5.60 -19.87 4.06
CA TYR A 107 6.89 -20.42 4.46
C TYR A 107 6.80 -21.26 5.74
N TYR A 108 6.04 -20.80 6.73
CA TYR A 108 5.89 -21.52 8.00
C TYR A 108 5.13 -22.85 7.84
N MET A 109 4.09 -22.88 7.02
CA MET A 109 3.32 -24.10 6.75
C MET A 109 4.17 -25.19 6.08
N GLU A 110 5.07 -24.82 5.18
CA GLU A 110 6.00 -25.75 4.53
C GLU A 110 6.98 -26.37 5.55
N LEU A 111 7.59 -25.53 6.40
CA LEU A 111 8.49 -26.00 7.46
C LEU A 111 7.80 -26.96 8.46
N GLN A 112 6.50 -26.78 8.71
CA GLN A 112 5.73 -27.70 9.54
C GLN A 112 5.37 -29.00 8.80
N GLY A 113 5.05 -28.92 7.50
CA GLY A 113 4.76 -30.09 6.67
C GLY A 113 5.96 -31.01 6.50
N GLU A 114 7.17 -30.46 6.35
CA GLU A 114 8.41 -31.23 6.26
C GLU A 114 8.78 -31.92 7.59
N LYS A 115 8.35 -31.36 8.74
CA LYS A 115 8.60 -31.93 10.08
C LYS A 115 7.54 -32.93 10.55
N GLY A 116 6.43 -33.07 9.83
CA GLY A 116 5.34 -34.00 10.18
C GLY A 116 5.56 -35.44 9.73
N HIS A 117 6.67 -35.73 9.05
CA HIS A 117 7.04 -37.06 8.54
C HIS A 117 8.27 -37.67 9.25
N GLU A 118 8.57 -37.24 10.48
CA GLU A 118 9.51 -37.92 11.37
C GLU A 118 8.78 -38.69 12.50
#